data_AF-R7FNA2-F1
#
_entry.id   AF-R7FNA2-F1
#
_cell.length_a   1.000
_cell.length_b   1.000
_cell.length_c   1.000
_cell.angle_alpha   90.00
_cell.angle_beta   90.00
_cell.angle_gamma   90.00
#
_symmetry.space_group_name_H-M   'P 1'
#
loop_
_entity.id
_entity.type
_entity.pdbx_description
1 polymer ?
#
loop_
_entity_poly.entity_id
_entity_poly.type
_entity_poly.pdbx_seq_one_letter_code
_entity_poly.pdbx_strand_id
1 'polypeptide(L)'
;MNYDLVNEAKYKIYNSELMKYTTTERVEKAFSKIHIYDYITDLLKAYGKSDYDNEKLEGFNRNGESYLGPYATKHTVIHEVLHTLSSKFDSNGHRTVNGIAGDGSLRFSNEINEGITDYIACKISGEKPRNYRQGNRLFSKLEPMMIKYTKDSNILMKIYLNNDVKFMEDFLENFCGKKSFDEIYNNFLFRRDDEIDALLKPIDKNLDKYLKKMERKNKWINLISRFKNTMLKNKAKALPVSNSKEKHKQFTDYYKQDNFSSNITEQETKEHEQYNEFNKSNQKDI
;
A
#
# COMPACT_ATOMS: atom_id res chain seq x y z
N MET A 1 18.93 -11.98 21.36
CA MET A 1 17.69 -11.58 20.67
C MET A 1 16.72 -11.12 21.73
N ASN A 2 16.45 -9.82 21.77
CA ASN A 2 15.46 -9.24 22.65
C ASN A 2 14.06 -9.74 22.24
N TYR A 3 13.64 -10.88 22.81
CA TYR A 3 12.39 -11.57 22.47
C TYR A 3 11.16 -10.70 22.70
N ASP A 4 11.23 -9.79 23.67
CA ASP A 4 10.14 -8.87 23.98
C ASP A 4 9.90 -7.89 22.82
N LEU A 5 10.98 -7.38 22.20
CA LEU A 5 10.88 -6.46 21.07
C LEU A 5 10.22 -7.09 19.83
N VAL A 6 10.61 -8.33 19.50
CA VAL A 6 10.03 -9.06 18.36
C VAL A 6 8.56 -9.38 18.62
N ASN A 7 8.24 -9.84 19.83
CA ASN A 7 6.86 -10.17 20.21
C ASN A 7 5.96 -8.92 20.21
N GLU A 8 6.45 -7.77 20.68
CA GLU A 8 5.75 -6.49 20.59
C GLU A 8 5.50 -6.08 19.14
N ALA A 9 6.50 -6.19 18.26
CA ALA A 9 6.36 -5.89 16.84
C ALA A 9 5.34 -6.82 16.16
N LYS A 10 5.40 -8.13 16.46
CA LYS A 10 4.41 -9.12 15.99
C LYS A 10 3.00 -8.75 16.45
N TYR A 11 2.81 -8.45 17.73
CA TYR A 11 1.52 -8.04 18.27
C TYR A 11 0.96 -6.82 17.54
N LYS A 12 1.80 -5.82 17.26
CA LYS A 12 1.39 -4.63 16.48
C LYS A 12 0.97 -4.97 15.06
N ILE A 13 1.72 -5.81 14.36
CA ILE A 13 1.36 -6.25 13.00
C ILE A 13 0.06 -7.02 12.99
N TYR A 14 -0.10 -8.02 13.89
CA TYR A 14 -1.29 -8.87 13.93
C TYR A 14 -2.58 -8.11 14.27
N ASN A 15 -2.47 -6.99 14.98
CA ASN A 15 -3.59 -6.13 15.32
C ASN A 15 -3.71 -4.90 14.39
N SER A 16 -3.09 -4.93 13.21
CA SER A 16 -3.14 -3.83 12.24
C SER A 16 -3.92 -4.20 10.98
N GLU A 17 -4.31 -3.18 10.22
CA GLU A 17 -4.96 -3.32 8.91
C GLU A 17 -4.10 -4.06 7.88
N LEU A 18 -2.79 -4.22 8.12
CA LEU A 18 -1.86 -4.98 7.30
C LEU A 18 -2.33 -6.43 7.08
N MET A 19 -2.90 -7.04 8.13
CA MET A 19 -3.36 -8.43 8.09
C MET A 19 -4.55 -8.67 7.15
N LYS A 20 -5.16 -7.61 6.59
CA LYS A 20 -6.18 -7.75 5.53
C LYS A 20 -5.57 -8.05 4.16
N TYR A 21 -4.25 -7.90 4.02
CA TYR A 21 -3.53 -7.95 2.74
C TYR A 21 -2.32 -8.88 2.76
N THR A 22 -2.12 -9.60 3.86
CA THR A 22 -1.05 -10.60 4.02
C THR A 22 -1.54 -11.74 4.91
N THR A 23 -0.78 -12.82 4.98
CA THR A 23 -1.10 -13.98 5.82
C THR A 23 -0.16 -14.06 7.01
N THR A 24 -0.60 -14.73 8.09
CA THR A 24 0.25 -15.02 9.25
C THR A 24 1.53 -15.74 8.84
N GLU A 25 1.44 -16.69 7.91
CA GLU A 25 2.61 -17.41 7.40
C GLU A 25 3.62 -16.47 6.74
N ARG A 26 3.16 -15.55 5.88
CA ARG A 26 4.04 -14.57 5.24
C ARG A 26 4.69 -13.65 6.27
N VAL A 27 3.95 -13.23 7.29
CA VAL A 27 4.47 -12.41 8.40
C VAL A 27 5.51 -13.17 9.20
N GLU A 28 5.25 -14.40 9.60
CA GLU A 28 6.20 -15.24 10.34
C GLU A 28 7.47 -15.51 9.55
N LYS A 29 7.34 -15.78 8.23
CA LYS A 29 8.49 -15.92 7.32
C LYS A 29 9.29 -14.62 7.19
N ALA A 30 8.64 -13.46 7.24
CA ALA A 30 9.35 -12.18 7.26
C ALA A 30 10.08 -11.96 8.59
N PHE A 31 9.47 -12.32 9.72
CA PHE A 31 10.12 -12.26 11.02
C PHE A 31 11.29 -13.23 11.16
N SER A 32 11.26 -14.39 10.49
CA SER A 32 12.38 -15.34 10.52
C SER A 32 13.66 -14.80 9.84
N LYS A 33 13.58 -13.65 9.17
CA LYS A 33 14.70 -12.93 8.56
C LYS A 33 15.25 -11.81 9.45
N ILE A 34 14.66 -11.56 10.62
CA ILE A 34 15.06 -10.51 11.54
C ILE A 34 16.01 -11.06 12.61
N HIS A 35 17.17 -10.44 12.74
CA HIS A 35 18.18 -10.80 13.72
C HIS A 35 18.52 -9.59 14.59
N ILE A 36 18.33 -9.68 15.90
CA ILE A 36 18.58 -8.56 16.83
C ILE A 36 19.76 -8.88 17.73
N TYR A 37 20.70 -7.93 17.79
CA TYR A 37 21.91 -8.00 18.60
C TYR A 37 21.84 -7.02 19.75
N ASP A 38 22.12 -7.53 20.95
CA ASP A 38 22.10 -6.75 22.19
C ASP A 38 23.39 -5.92 22.37
N TYR A 39 24.43 -6.21 21.58
CA TYR A 39 25.70 -5.49 21.59
C TYR A 39 26.14 -5.10 20.18
N ILE A 40 26.61 -3.86 20.02
CA ILE A 40 27.10 -3.34 18.73
C ILE A 40 28.27 -4.18 18.18
N THR A 41 29.11 -4.72 19.06
CA THR A 41 30.26 -5.56 18.66
C THR A 41 29.82 -6.85 17.98
N ASP A 42 28.70 -7.44 18.39
CA ASP A 42 28.21 -8.68 17.80
C ASP A 42 27.48 -8.42 16.48
N LEU A 43 26.76 -7.30 16.41
CA LEU A 43 26.22 -6.79 15.14
C LEU A 43 27.33 -6.62 14.09
N LEU A 44 28.42 -5.93 14.45
CA LEU A 44 29.54 -5.67 13.54
C LEU A 44 30.26 -6.96 13.10
N LYS A 45 30.35 -7.96 13.98
CA LYS A 45 30.89 -9.29 13.61
C LYS A 45 29.99 -10.00 12.59
N ALA A 46 28.68 -9.90 12.75
CA ALA A 46 27.71 -10.55 11.87
C ALA A 46 27.63 -9.88 10.49
N TYR A 47 27.70 -8.55 10.41
CA TYR A 47 27.65 -7.82 9.14
C TYR A 47 28.89 -7.99 8.24
N GLY A 48 30.06 -8.26 8.84
CA GLY A 48 31.32 -8.30 8.09
C GLY A 48 31.91 -6.92 7.82
N LYS A 49 33.24 -6.87 7.66
CA LYS A 49 34.03 -5.62 7.64
C LYS A 49 33.91 -4.81 6.34
N SER A 50 33.29 -5.36 5.28
CA SER A 50 33.22 -4.75 3.93
C SER A 50 31.95 -3.93 3.67
N ASP A 51 30.89 -4.14 4.44
CA ASP A 51 29.56 -3.55 4.17
C ASP A 51 29.25 -2.40 5.13
N TYR A 52 30.18 -2.09 6.04
CA TYR A 52 30.09 -1.03 7.03
C TYR A 52 30.95 0.16 6.61
N ASP A 53 30.44 0.99 5.71
CA ASP A 53 31.00 2.32 5.46
C ASP A 53 30.20 3.34 6.29
N ASN A 54 30.71 3.60 7.49
CA ASN A 54 30.37 4.70 8.42
C ASN A 54 29.03 5.44 8.20
N GLU A 55 27.99 5.01 8.95
CA GLU A 55 26.87 5.82 9.49
C GLU A 55 25.41 5.45 9.14
N LYS A 56 25.12 4.36 8.41
CA LYS A 56 23.73 3.85 8.33
C LYS A 56 23.65 2.34 8.48
N LEU A 57 23.28 1.87 9.67
CA LEU A 57 22.96 0.47 9.97
C LEU A 57 21.44 0.23 9.83
N GLU A 58 20.95 0.23 8.60
CA GLU A 58 19.66 -0.35 8.21
C GLU A 58 19.87 -0.89 6.78
N GLY A 59 19.97 -2.21 6.62
CA GLY A 59 20.30 -2.82 5.34
C GLY A 59 20.29 -4.34 5.37
N PHE A 60 19.68 -4.94 4.36
CA PHE A 60 19.54 -6.39 4.19
C PHE A 60 20.79 -7.00 3.53
N ASN A 61 21.08 -8.26 3.83
CA ASN A 61 22.09 -9.04 3.08
C ASN A 61 21.47 -9.70 1.84
N ARG A 62 22.29 -10.36 1.01
CA ARG A 62 21.85 -11.10 -0.19
C ARG A 62 20.80 -12.20 0.11
N ASN A 63 20.81 -12.75 1.33
CA ASN A 63 19.85 -13.74 1.81
C ASN A 63 18.54 -13.12 2.31
N GLY A 64 18.42 -11.79 2.19
CA GLY A 64 17.28 -10.99 2.63
C GLY A 64 17.13 -10.91 4.14
N GLU A 65 18.20 -11.18 4.90
CA GLU A 65 18.24 -11.06 6.36
C GLU A 65 18.51 -9.62 6.77
N SER A 66 17.79 -9.14 7.79
CA SER A 66 17.98 -7.82 8.38
C SER A 66 18.59 -7.98 9.77
N TYR A 67 19.72 -7.33 10.00
CA TYR A 67 20.43 -7.36 11.27
C TYR A 67 20.27 -6.02 11.98
N LEU A 68 19.71 -6.05 13.18
CA LEU A 68 19.32 -4.89 13.95
C LEU A 68 20.18 -4.78 15.21
N GLY A 69 20.70 -3.58 15.46
CA GLY A 69 21.52 -3.30 16.63
C GLY A 69 20.74 -3.08 17.92
N PRO A 70 21.46 -2.79 19.03
CA PRO A 70 20.84 -2.66 20.36
C PRO A 70 19.87 -1.49 20.51
N TYR A 71 19.90 -0.54 19.57
CA TYR A 71 19.02 0.62 19.56
C TYR A 71 17.71 0.39 18.78
N ALA A 72 17.47 -0.83 18.29
CA ALA A 72 16.26 -1.16 17.54
C ALA A 72 15.01 -0.93 18.38
N THR A 73 13.95 -0.45 17.74
CA THR A 73 12.61 -0.37 18.33
C THR A 73 11.64 -1.24 17.54
N LYS A 74 10.40 -1.38 18.03
CA LYS A 74 9.35 -2.08 17.28
C LYS A 74 9.14 -1.45 15.91
N HIS A 75 9.30 -0.13 15.78
CA HIS A 75 9.29 0.54 14.47
C HIS A 75 10.38 -0.01 13.55
N THR A 76 11.63 -0.06 14.01
CA THR A 76 12.75 -0.60 13.22
C THR A 76 12.49 -2.04 12.79
N VAL A 77 11.98 -2.88 13.69
CA VAL A 77 11.63 -4.27 13.38
C VAL A 77 10.51 -4.34 12.32
N ILE A 78 9.43 -3.57 12.52
CA ILE A 78 8.30 -3.54 11.59
C ILE A 78 8.74 -3.02 10.21
N HIS A 79 9.60 -2.00 10.17
CA HIS A 79 10.15 -1.44 8.94
C HIS A 79 10.87 -2.53 8.11
N GLU A 80 11.76 -3.30 8.73
CA GLU A 80 12.46 -4.40 8.04
C GLU A 80 11.54 -5.55 7.62
N VAL A 81 10.54 -5.86 8.45
CA VAL A 81 9.50 -6.84 8.11
C VAL A 81 8.70 -6.38 6.89
N LEU A 82 8.33 -5.10 6.83
CA LEU A 82 7.61 -4.52 5.69
C LEU A 82 8.44 -4.61 4.41
N HIS A 83 9.74 -4.29 4.44
CA HIS A 83 10.63 -4.50 3.29
C HIS A 83 10.59 -5.93 2.81
N THR A 84 10.59 -6.89 3.73
CA THR A 84 10.54 -8.32 3.39
C THR A 84 9.19 -8.73 2.79
N LEU A 85 8.09 -8.19 3.29
CA LEU A 85 6.74 -8.49 2.80
C LEU A 85 6.48 -7.96 1.38
N SER A 86 7.04 -6.79 1.04
CA SER A 86 6.90 -6.13 -0.27
C SER A 86 7.93 -6.60 -1.30
N SER A 87 8.90 -7.42 -0.88
CA SER A 87 9.97 -7.92 -1.75
C SER A 87 9.61 -9.17 -2.52
N LYS A 88 10.30 -9.39 -3.64
CA LYS A 88 10.26 -10.66 -4.39
C LYS A 88 11.56 -11.43 -4.16
N PHE A 89 11.43 -12.75 -4.15
CA PHE A 89 12.55 -13.67 -3.92
C PHE A 89 12.64 -14.66 -5.08
N ASP A 90 13.86 -15.06 -5.45
CA ASP A 90 14.10 -16.17 -6.36
C ASP A 90 13.83 -17.53 -5.69
N SER A 91 13.94 -18.61 -6.45
CA SER A 91 13.75 -19.99 -5.95
C SER A 91 14.79 -20.40 -4.89
N ASN A 92 15.91 -19.68 -4.77
CA ASN A 92 16.95 -19.92 -3.77
C ASN A 92 16.75 -19.06 -2.52
N GLY A 93 15.69 -18.25 -2.47
CA GLY A 93 15.40 -17.34 -1.37
C GLY A 93 16.25 -16.06 -1.37
N HIS A 94 16.94 -15.74 -2.47
CA HIS A 94 17.60 -14.45 -2.63
C HIS A 94 16.60 -13.39 -3.03
N ARG A 95 16.73 -12.21 -2.46
CA ARG A 95 15.88 -11.06 -2.80
C ARG A 95 16.20 -10.59 -4.22
N THR A 96 15.19 -10.52 -5.09
CA THR A 96 15.31 -10.04 -6.48
C THR A 96 14.69 -8.65 -6.67
N VAL A 97 13.82 -8.23 -5.76
CA VAL A 97 13.19 -6.91 -5.71
C VAL A 97 13.18 -6.48 -4.25
N ASN A 98 13.71 -5.29 -3.94
CA ASN A 98 13.65 -4.71 -2.60
C ASN A 98 12.47 -3.74 -2.46
N GLY A 99 11.37 -4.21 -1.89
CA GLY A 99 10.14 -3.45 -1.72
C GLY A 99 9.63 -2.81 -3.00
N ILE A 100 9.25 -1.52 -2.94
CA ILE A 100 8.95 -0.73 -4.14
C ILE A 100 10.26 -0.43 -4.88
N ALA A 101 10.74 -1.41 -5.63
CA ALA A 101 11.94 -1.26 -6.44
C ALA A 101 11.63 -0.43 -7.69
N GLY A 102 12.27 0.74 -7.78
CA GLY A 102 12.70 1.23 -9.08
C GLY A 102 13.91 0.43 -9.56
N ASP A 103 14.30 0.63 -10.81
CA ASP A 103 15.30 -0.16 -11.55
C ASP A 103 16.77 -0.08 -11.04
N GLY A 104 16.98 0.39 -9.81
CA GLY A 104 18.30 0.54 -9.19
C GLY A 104 19.20 1.61 -9.82
N SER A 105 18.75 2.28 -10.88
CA SER A 105 19.53 3.31 -11.58
C SER A 105 19.43 4.69 -10.94
N LEU A 106 18.43 4.90 -10.06
CA LEU A 106 18.11 6.21 -9.50
C LEU A 106 17.96 6.16 -7.97
N ARG A 107 18.69 7.05 -7.28
CA ARG A 107 18.60 7.37 -5.84
C ARG A 107 17.16 7.55 -5.32
N PHE A 108 16.26 7.91 -6.23
CA PHE A 108 14.83 8.10 -6.08
C PHE A 108 14.04 6.87 -5.61
N SER A 109 14.34 5.70 -6.18
CA SER A 109 13.63 4.46 -5.86
C SER A 109 13.82 4.04 -4.41
N ASN A 110 15.04 4.20 -3.89
CA ASN A 110 15.38 3.93 -2.51
C ASN A 110 14.58 4.83 -1.57
N GLU A 111 14.55 6.14 -1.82
CA GLU A 111 13.87 7.08 -0.92
C GLU A 111 12.33 6.89 -0.92
N ILE A 112 11.71 6.50 -2.04
CA ILE A 112 10.29 6.13 -2.07
C ILE A 112 10.07 4.85 -1.27
N ASN A 113 10.88 3.82 -1.51
CA ASN A 113 10.77 2.56 -0.81
C ASN A 113 10.91 2.78 0.70
N GLU A 114 11.98 3.43 1.13
CA GLU A 114 12.26 3.73 2.54
C GLU A 114 11.21 4.67 3.15
N GLY A 115 10.79 5.71 2.42
CA GLY A 115 9.81 6.68 2.89
C GLY A 115 8.40 6.10 3.08
N ILE A 116 7.93 5.26 2.16
CA ILE A 116 6.65 4.55 2.31
C ILE A 116 6.75 3.53 3.44
N THR A 117 7.84 2.77 3.48
CA THR A 117 8.08 1.77 4.52
C THR A 117 8.04 2.41 5.90
N ASP A 118 8.77 3.52 6.08
CA ASP A 118 8.82 4.26 7.33
C ASP A 118 7.46 4.87 7.73
N TYR A 119 6.70 5.39 6.76
CA TYR A 119 5.34 5.87 6.99
C TYR A 119 4.39 4.76 7.47
N ILE A 120 4.40 3.59 6.80
CA ILE A 120 3.58 2.45 7.20
C ILE A 120 4.04 1.89 8.55
N ALA A 121 5.34 1.82 8.79
CA ALA A 121 5.91 1.40 10.07
C ALA A 121 5.46 2.31 11.22
N CYS A 122 5.39 3.64 11.01
CA CYS A 122 4.83 4.57 11.99
C CYS A 122 3.35 4.26 12.28
N LYS A 123 2.53 4.04 11.24
CA LYS A 123 1.09 3.73 11.37
C LYS A 123 0.84 2.46 12.19
N ILE A 124 1.66 1.42 11.97
CA ILE A 124 1.52 0.13 12.67
C ILE A 124 2.10 0.21 14.09
N SER A 125 3.31 0.76 14.25
CA SER A 125 4.00 0.77 15.54
C SER A 125 3.42 1.78 16.53
N GLY A 126 2.91 2.91 16.04
CA GLY A 126 2.57 4.10 16.81
C GLY A 126 3.78 4.95 17.21
N GLU A 127 4.96 4.65 16.68
CA GLU A 127 6.18 5.42 16.94
C GLU A 127 6.40 6.53 15.90
N LYS A 128 7.30 7.46 16.20
CA LYS A 128 7.70 8.54 15.29
C LYS A 128 8.78 8.06 14.32
N PRO A 129 8.85 8.65 13.12
CA PRO A 129 9.87 8.31 12.13
C PRO A 129 11.27 8.61 12.68
N ARG A 130 12.15 7.60 12.67
CA ARG A 130 13.55 7.76 13.10
C ARG A 130 14.40 8.23 11.93
N ASN A 131 14.28 7.51 10.82
CA ASN A 131 14.92 7.80 9.54
C ASN A 131 13.87 8.23 8.50
N TYR A 132 14.29 8.77 7.36
CA TYR A 132 13.41 9.10 6.22
C TYR A 132 12.20 10.00 6.55
N ARG A 133 12.36 10.92 7.51
CA ARG A 133 11.30 11.84 7.99
C ARG A 133 10.63 12.63 6.86
N GLN A 134 11.39 12.96 5.82
CA GLN A 134 10.92 13.67 4.64
C GLN A 134 9.96 12.80 3.82
N GLY A 135 10.32 11.53 3.58
CA GLY A 135 9.46 10.54 2.95
C GLY A 135 8.18 10.33 3.76
N ASN A 136 8.30 10.16 5.08
CA ASN A 136 7.17 10.04 5.99
C ASN A 136 6.19 11.23 5.86
N ARG A 137 6.70 12.46 5.89
CA ARG A 137 5.90 13.69 5.72
C ARG A 137 5.22 13.73 4.36
N LEU A 138 5.92 13.42 3.29
CA LEU A 138 5.34 13.37 1.94
C LEU A 138 4.15 12.40 1.89
N PHE A 139 4.33 11.17 2.35
CA PHE A 139 3.27 10.15 2.27
C PHE A 139 2.12 10.42 3.23
N SER A 140 2.37 11.06 4.38
CA SER A 140 1.30 11.55 5.26
C SER A 140 0.37 12.57 4.59
N LYS A 141 0.86 13.30 3.59
CA LYS A 141 0.09 14.29 2.82
C LYS A 141 -0.49 13.70 1.54
N LEU A 142 0.19 12.73 0.91
CA LEU A 142 -0.28 12.06 -0.30
C LEU A 142 -1.36 11.00 -0.03
N GLU A 143 -1.25 10.20 1.04
CA GLU A 143 -2.23 9.13 1.33
C GLU A 143 -3.67 9.67 1.41
N PRO A 144 -3.98 10.78 2.12
CA PRO A 144 -5.33 11.35 2.13
C PRO A 144 -5.85 11.72 0.74
N MET A 145 -4.99 12.19 -0.16
CA MET A 145 -5.37 12.52 -1.54
C MET A 145 -5.68 11.25 -2.34
N MET A 146 -4.87 10.20 -2.17
CA MET A 146 -5.12 8.90 -2.78
C MET A 146 -6.39 8.26 -2.24
N ILE A 147 -6.64 8.31 -0.93
CA ILE A 147 -7.89 7.84 -0.31
C ILE A 147 -9.09 8.60 -0.90
N LYS A 148 -8.98 9.92 -1.04
CA LYS A 148 -10.03 10.75 -1.63
C LYS A 148 -10.34 10.36 -3.07
N TYR A 149 -9.33 9.94 -3.84
CA TYR A 149 -9.44 9.46 -5.21
C TYR A 149 -10.03 8.04 -5.31
N THR A 150 -9.49 7.08 -4.56
CA THR A 150 -9.83 5.65 -4.66
C THR A 150 -11.00 5.23 -3.78
N LYS A 151 -11.32 6.02 -2.75
CA LYS A 151 -12.23 5.67 -1.65
C LYS A 151 -11.75 4.50 -0.80
N ASP A 152 -10.47 4.18 -0.86
CA ASP A 152 -9.84 3.11 -0.10
C ASP A 152 -8.91 3.69 0.97
N SER A 153 -9.25 3.51 2.25
CA SER A 153 -8.49 4.00 3.40
C SER A 153 -7.11 3.34 3.58
N ASN A 154 -6.87 2.23 2.89
CA ASN A 154 -5.65 1.43 3.01
C ASN A 154 -4.82 1.42 1.71
N ILE A 155 -5.10 2.35 0.79
CA ILE A 155 -4.52 2.38 -0.56
C ILE A 155 -3.00 2.32 -0.57
N LEU A 156 -2.31 3.07 0.29
CA LEU A 156 -0.85 3.11 0.29
C LEU A 156 -0.24 1.77 0.74
N MET A 157 -0.86 1.10 1.70
CA MET A 157 -0.43 -0.22 2.14
C MET A 157 -0.63 -1.29 1.06
N LYS A 158 -1.73 -1.22 0.29
CA LYS A 158 -1.95 -2.10 -0.87
C LYS A 158 -0.90 -1.86 -1.95
N ILE A 159 -0.65 -0.60 -2.30
CA ILE A 159 0.39 -0.21 -3.26
C ILE A 159 1.74 -0.80 -2.84
N TYR A 160 2.08 -0.62 -1.57
CA TYR A 160 3.35 -1.09 -1.01
C TYR A 160 3.52 -2.61 -1.10
N LEU A 161 2.54 -3.39 -0.64
CA LEU A 161 2.63 -4.85 -0.63
C LEU A 161 2.61 -5.47 -2.04
N ASN A 162 1.92 -4.83 -2.98
CA ASN A 162 1.84 -5.29 -4.36
C ASN A 162 2.98 -4.75 -5.23
N ASN A 163 3.83 -3.87 -4.69
CA ASN A 163 4.83 -3.13 -5.45
C ASN A 163 4.20 -2.43 -6.69
N ASP A 164 3.07 -1.75 -6.46
CA ASP A 164 2.31 -1.06 -7.52
C ASP A 164 2.83 0.38 -7.72
N VAL A 165 4.09 0.49 -8.14
CA VAL A 165 4.74 1.78 -8.43
C VAL A 165 3.95 2.56 -9.47
N LYS A 166 3.37 1.83 -10.43
CA LYS A 166 2.67 2.42 -11.56
C LYS A 166 1.44 3.20 -11.13
N PHE A 167 0.70 2.74 -10.13
CA PHE A 167 -0.39 3.52 -9.56
C PHE A 167 0.08 4.90 -9.05
N MET A 168 1.22 4.96 -8.35
CA MET A 168 1.72 6.23 -7.82
C MET A 168 2.16 7.19 -8.92
N GLU A 169 2.85 6.66 -9.93
CA GLU A 169 3.22 7.43 -11.12
C GLU A 169 1.98 7.99 -11.81
N ASP A 170 1.01 7.13 -12.13
CA ASP A 170 -0.21 7.53 -12.81
C ASP A 170 -1.02 8.53 -11.98
N PHE A 171 -1.10 8.35 -10.66
CA PHE A 171 -1.76 9.29 -9.76
C PHE A 171 -1.09 10.67 -9.81
N LEU A 172 0.24 10.73 -9.72
CA LEU A 172 0.94 12.02 -9.79
C LEU A 172 0.93 12.62 -11.20
N GLU A 173 1.07 11.85 -12.27
CA GLU A 173 0.95 12.38 -13.64
C GLU A 173 -0.44 12.99 -13.89
N ASN A 174 -1.50 12.32 -13.45
CA ASN A 174 -2.88 12.78 -13.63
C ASN A 174 -3.18 14.11 -12.92
N PHE A 175 -2.56 14.35 -11.77
CA PHE A 175 -2.91 15.50 -10.91
C PHE A 175 -1.80 16.55 -10.81
N CYS A 176 -0.56 16.21 -11.14
CA CYS A 176 0.60 17.09 -11.10
C CYS A 176 1.00 17.63 -12.49
N GLY A 177 0.41 17.11 -13.57
CA GLY A 177 0.50 17.68 -14.92
C GLY A 177 1.78 17.28 -15.66
N LYS A 178 2.50 18.25 -16.24
CA LYS A 178 3.68 18.00 -17.11
C LYS A 178 4.96 17.61 -16.37
N LYS A 179 4.95 17.57 -15.04
CA LYS A 179 6.11 17.20 -14.23
C LYS A 179 6.13 15.69 -14.06
N SER A 180 7.27 15.06 -14.28
CA SER A 180 7.42 13.63 -13.97
C SER A 180 7.38 13.40 -12.46
N PHE A 181 7.01 12.18 -12.05
CA PHE A 181 7.13 11.70 -10.67
C PHE A 181 8.54 11.98 -10.10
N ASP A 182 9.57 11.87 -10.95
CA ASP A 182 10.96 12.20 -10.63
C ASP A 182 11.21 13.69 -10.37
N GLU A 183 10.65 14.59 -11.19
CA GLU A 183 10.82 16.04 -11.01
C GLU A 183 10.13 16.50 -9.72
N ILE A 184 9.00 15.88 -9.40
CA ILE A 184 8.30 16.07 -8.13
C ILE A 184 9.26 15.63 -7.02
N TYR A 185 9.63 14.36 -6.93
CA TYR A 185 10.34 13.81 -5.77
C TYR A 185 11.78 14.33 -5.56
N ASN A 186 12.54 14.57 -6.63
CA ASN A 186 13.87 15.20 -6.54
C ASN A 186 13.78 16.61 -5.93
N ASN A 187 12.62 17.26 -6.06
CA ASN A 187 12.33 18.50 -5.37
C ASN A 187 11.80 18.30 -3.94
N PHE A 188 11.36 17.13 -3.48
CA PHE A 188 10.78 16.96 -2.12
C PHE A 188 11.82 16.64 -1.04
N LEU A 189 12.88 15.89 -1.37
CA LEU A 189 13.77 15.25 -0.40
C LEU A 189 14.48 16.20 0.58
N PHE A 190 14.54 17.49 0.28
CA PHE A 190 15.25 18.48 1.09
C PHE A 190 14.38 19.67 1.51
N ARG A 191 13.07 19.58 1.29
CA ARG A 191 12.16 20.70 1.47
C ARG A 191 11.45 20.66 2.82
N ARG A 192 11.20 21.85 3.36
CA ARG A 192 10.42 22.06 4.59
C ARG A 192 8.94 21.82 4.33
N ASP A 193 8.15 21.63 5.39
CA ASP A 193 6.73 21.24 5.28
C ASP A 193 5.89 22.20 4.43
N ASP A 194 6.17 23.51 4.52
CA ASP A 194 5.51 24.57 3.75
C ASP A 194 5.81 24.48 2.25
N GLU A 195 7.03 24.06 1.91
CA GLU A 195 7.44 23.84 0.54
C GLU A 195 6.85 22.53 -0.02
N ILE A 196 6.74 21.49 0.80
CA ILE A 196 6.00 20.27 0.46
C ILE A 196 4.52 20.63 0.19
N ASP A 197 3.90 21.45 1.03
CA ASP A 197 2.52 21.90 0.83
C ASP A 197 2.35 22.71 -0.46
N ALA A 198 3.26 23.63 -0.74
CA ALA A 198 3.23 24.42 -1.96
C ALA A 198 3.30 23.56 -3.22
N LEU A 199 4.09 22.48 -3.18
CA LEU A 199 4.23 21.54 -4.29
C LEU A 199 3.03 20.60 -4.44
N LEU A 200 2.39 20.18 -3.35
CA LEU A 200 1.21 19.29 -3.40
C LEU A 200 -0.11 20.03 -3.64
N LYS A 201 -0.15 21.35 -3.42
CA LYS A 201 -1.36 22.17 -3.62
C LYS A 201 -1.96 22.07 -5.03
N PRO A 202 -1.18 22.06 -6.14
CA PRO A 202 -1.72 21.82 -7.47
C PRO A 202 -2.39 20.45 -7.61
N ILE A 203 -1.84 19.41 -6.96
CA ILE A 203 -2.34 18.04 -7.00
C ILE A 203 -3.73 17.99 -6.36
N ASP A 204 -3.88 18.46 -5.13
CA ASP A 204 -5.18 18.46 -4.44
C ASP A 204 -6.23 19.31 -5.18
N LYS A 205 -5.83 20.46 -5.72
CA LYS A 205 -6.71 21.31 -6.54
C LYS A 205 -7.19 20.60 -7.81
N ASN A 206 -6.30 19.90 -8.51
CA ASN A 206 -6.64 19.18 -9.73
C ASN A 206 -7.50 17.95 -9.44
N LEU A 207 -7.21 17.25 -8.34
CA LEU A 207 -8.02 16.15 -7.82
C LEU A 207 -9.45 16.62 -7.51
N ASP A 208 -9.61 17.75 -6.81
CA ASP A 208 -10.93 18.33 -6.53
C ASP A 208 -11.71 18.67 -7.79
N LYS A 209 -11.03 19.25 -8.78
CA LYS A 209 -11.63 19.57 -10.07
C LYS A 209 -12.09 18.30 -10.78
N TYR A 210 -11.28 17.25 -10.76
CA TYR A 210 -11.60 15.95 -11.33
C TYR A 210 -12.81 15.31 -10.65
N LEU A 211 -12.82 15.24 -9.31
CA LEU A 211 -13.91 14.63 -8.55
C LEU A 211 -15.23 15.37 -8.75
N LYS A 212 -15.22 16.71 -8.76
CA LYS A 212 -16.41 17.52 -9.09
C LYS A 212 -16.92 17.24 -10.51
N LYS A 213 -16.02 17.03 -11.48
CA LYS A 213 -16.39 16.68 -12.85
C LYS A 213 -17.05 15.29 -12.90
N MET A 214 -16.49 14.32 -12.18
CA MET A 214 -17.05 12.96 -12.07
C MET A 214 -18.41 12.96 -11.39
N GLU A 215 -18.58 13.70 -10.30
CA GLU A 215 -19.85 13.83 -9.59
C GLU A 215 -20.96 14.41 -10.49
N ARG A 216 -20.64 15.47 -11.25
CA ARG A 216 -21.58 16.06 -12.23
C ARG A 216 -21.95 15.06 -13.33
N LYS A 217 -20.97 14.30 -13.85
CA LYS A 217 -21.22 13.26 -14.84
C LYS A 217 -22.13 12.16 -14.30
N ASN A 218 -21.88 11.69 -13.07
CA ASN A 218 -22.71 10.67 -12.42
C ASN A 218 -24.14 11.17 -12.15
N LYS A 219 -24.30 12.42 -11.71
CA LYS A 219 -25.62 13.05 -11.57
C LYS A 219 -26.37 13.09 -12.90
N TRP A 220 -25.69 13.44 -13.99
CA TRP A 220 -26.30 13.49 -15.32
C TRP A 220 -26.68 12.11 -15.85
N ILE A 221 -25.83 11.10 -15.65
CA ILE A 221 -26.11 9.69 -15.97
C ILE A 221 -27.36 9.20 -15.21
N ASN A 222 -27.43 9.48 -13.90
CA ASN A 222 -28.57 9.12 -13.06
C ASN A 222 -29.86 9.85 -13.47
N LEU A 223 -29.75 11.09 -13.94
CA LEU A 223 -30.88 11.82 -14.50
C LEU A 223 -31.39 11.14 -15.78
N ILE A 224 -30.48 10.80 -16.70
CA ILE A 224 -30.83 10.10 -17.96
C ILE A 224 -31.44 8.74 -17.69
N SER A 225 -30.90 7.95 -16.76
CA SER A 225 -31.45 6.64 -16.42
C SER A 225 -32.87 6.77 -15.84
N ARG A 226 -33.12 7.77 -14.98
CA ARG A 226 -34.46 8.09 -14.49
C ARG A 226 -35.40 8.49 -15.63
N PHE A 227 -34.99 9.36 -16.55
CA PHE A 227 -35.81 9.74 -17.71
C PHE A 227 -36.13 8.54 -18.61
N LYS A 228 -35.14 7.68 -18.90
CA LYS A 228 -35.36 6.43 -19.67
C LYS A 228 -36.34 5.51 -18.95
N ASN A 229 -36.20 5.32 -17.65
CA ASN A 229 -37.11 4.48 -16.85
C ASN A 229 -38.53 5.07 -16.77
N THR A 230 -38.69 6.39 -16.70
CA THR A 230 -40.00 7.04 -16.72
C THR A 230 -40.66 6.96 -18.10
N MET A 231 -39.90 7.14 -19.19
CA MET A 231 -40.42 6.91 -20.55
C MET A 231 -40.80 5.45 -20.80
N LEU A 232 -40.00 4.49 -20.31
CA LEU A 232 -40.32 3.07 -20.39
C LEU A 232 -41.55 2.71 -19.56
N LYS A 233 -41.71 3.28 -18.35
CA LYS A 233 -42.92 3.12 -17.53
C LYS A 233 -44.16 3.73 -18.18
N ASN A 234 -44.02 4.86 -18.86
CA ASN A 234 -45.12 5.50 -19.59
C ASN A 234 -45.49 4.71 -20.86
N LYS A 235 -44.53 4.06 -21.53
CA LYS A 235 -44.81 3.11 -22.62
C LYS A 235 -45.42 1.79 -22.13
N ALA A 236 -45.04 1.31 -20.93
CA ALA A 236 -45.60 0.10 -20.33
C ALA A 236 -47.08 0.26 -19.89
N LYS A 237 -47.55 1.50 -19.65
CA LYS A 237 -48.98 1.79 -19.42
C LYS A 237 -49.82 1.78 -20.71
N ALA A 238 -49.21 1.66 -21.89
CA ALA A 238 -49.88 1.74 -23.18
C ALA A 238 -49.93 0.41 -23.96
N LEU A 239 -49.52 -0.71 -23.38
CA LEU A 239 -49.58 -2.02 -24.03
C LEU A 239 -50.11 -3.09 -23.06
N PRO A 240 -51.08 -3.94 -23.48
CA PRO A 240 -51.51 -5.06 -22.67
C PRO A 240 -50.38 -6.10 -22.57
N VAL A 241 -50.31 -6.73 -21.41
CA VAL A 241 -49.32 -7.74 -21.04
C VAL A 241 -49.30 -8.86 -22.07
N SER A 242 -48.18 -9.03 -22.77
CA SER A 242 -47.85 -10.29 -23.45
C SER A 242 -46.57 -10.86 -22.82
N ASN A 243 -46.69 -12.13 -22.42
CA ASN A 243 -45.61 -12.92 -21.87
C ASN A 243 -44.44 -12.98 -22.86
N SER A 244 -43.28 -12.44 -22.46
CA SER A 244 -42.01 -12.88 -23.00
C SER A 244 -40.98 -12.90 -21.87
N LYS A 245 -40.73 -14.12 -21.36
CA LYS A 245 -39.47 -14.46 -20.71
C LYS A 245 -38.39 -14.36 -21.78
N GLU A 246 -37.59 -13.29 -21.75
CA GLU A 246 -36.19 -13.25 -22.19
C GLU A 246 -35.73 -11.79 -22.30
N LYS A 247 -34.47 -11.54 -21.95
CA LYS A 247 -33.76 -10.24 -21.94
C LYS A 247 -33.75 -9.47 -20.61
N HIS A 248 -33.34 -10.15 -19.53
CA HIS A 248 -32.73 -9.50 -18.36
C HIS A 248 -31.26 -9.96 -18.18
N LYS A 249 -30.47 -9.93 -19.25
CA LYS A 249 -29.04 -10.34 -19.19
C LYS A 249 -28.06 -9.38 -19.87
N GLN A 250 -28.44 -8.14 -20.13
CA GLN A 250 -27.58 -7.18 -20.87
C GLN A 250 -27.43 -5.79 -20.24
N PHE A 251 -27.82 -5.59 -18.98
CA PHE A 251 -27.72 -4.26 -18.34
C PHE A 251 -26.81 -4.18 -17.11
N THR A 252 -26.14 -5.27 -16.74
CA THR A 252 -25.22 -5.31 -15.59
C THR A 252 -23.74 -5.16 -15.96
N ASP A 253 -23.38 -5.29 -17.24
CA ASP A 253 -21.96 -5.38 -17.62
C ASP A 253 -21.31 -4.04 -18.00
N TYR A 254 -22.03 -2.91 -17.91
CA TYR A 254 -21.53 -1.61 -18.36
C TYR A 254 -20.96 -0.71 -17.25
N TYR A 255 -20.94 -1.17 -15.99
CA TYR A 255 -20.41 -0.38 -14.85
C TYR A 255 -19.26 -1.03 -14.08
N LYS A 256 -18.61 -2.07 -14.64
CA LYS A 256 -17.26 -2.42 -14.22
C LYS A 256 -16.29 -1.40 -14.81
N GLN A 257 -16.12 -0.27 -14.12
CA GLN A 257 -14.86 0.48 -14.21
C GLN A 257 -13.82 -0.28 -13.37
N ASP A 258 -13.49 -1.49 -13.80
CA ASP A 258 -12.29 -2.21 -13.39
C ASP A 258 -11.18 -1.70 -14.31
N ASN A 259 -10.51 -0.63 -13.87
CA ASN A 259 -9.24 -0.21 -14.47
C ASN A 259 -8.07 -0.34 -13.49
N PHE A 260 -8.21 -1.14 -12.44
CA PHE A 260 -7.11 -1.72 -11.67
C PHE A 260 -7.64 -3.00 -11.02
N SER A 261 -7.57 -4.13 -11.74
CA SER A 261 -7.77 -5.43 -11.11
C SER A 261 -6.53 -5.70 -10.25
N SER A 262 -6.69 -5.66 -8.92
CA SER A 262 -5.71 -6.30 -8.04
C SER A 262 -5.64 -7.77 -8.43
N ASN A 263 -4.47 -8.25 -8.84
CA ASN A 263 -4.21 -9.66 -9.12
C ASN A 263 -4.19 -10.47 -7.81
N ILE A 264 -5.30 -10.47 -7.07
CA ILE A 264 -5.58 -11.50 -6.08
C ILE A 264 -6.25 -12.61 -6.87
N THR A 265 -5.60 -13.77 -6.90
CA THR A 265 -6.14 -14.93 -7.61
C THR A 265 -7.40 -15.44 -6.91
N GLU A 266 -8.34 -16.02 -7.65
CA GLU A 266 -9.54 -16.65 -7.07
C GLU A 266 -9.20 -17.70 -6.00
N GLN A 267 -8.00 -18.27 -6.06
CA GLN A 267 -7.49 -19.23 -5.08
C GLN A 267 -7.16 -18.56 -3.73
N GLU A 268 -6.48 -17.42 -3.75
CA GLU A 268 -6.19 -16.63 -2.54
C GLU A 268 -7.48 -16.08 -1.88
N THR A 269 -8.50 -15.80 -2.69
CA THR A 269 -9.82 -15.37 -2.17
C THR A 269 -10.55 -16.52 -1.45
N LYS A 270 -10.48 -17.74 -1.99
CA LYS A 270 -11.14 -18.92 -1.43
C LYS A 270 -10.48 -19.41 -0.14
N GLU A 271 -9.15 -19.34 -0.04
CA GLU A 271 -8.41 -19.66 1.20
C GLU A 271 -8.76 -18.67 2.33
N HIS A 272 -8.95 -17.40 1.99
CA HIS A 272 -9.31 -16.34 2.94
C HIS A 272 -10.75 -16.46 3.46
N GLU A 273 -11.68 -16.99 2.66
CA GLU A 273 -13.07 -17.25 3.06
C GLU A 273 -13.17 -18.49 3.97
N GLN A 274 -12.46 -19.58 3.66
CA GLN A 274 -12.43 -20.79 4.51
C GLN A 274 -11.81 -20.52 5.89
N TYR A 275 -10.76 -19.70 5.99
CA TYR A 275 -10.12 -19.40 7.27
C TYR A 275 -10.98 -18.51 8.18
N ASN A 276 -11.76 -17.59 7.60
CA ASN A 276 -12.69 -16.75 8.36
C ASN A 276 -13.92 -17.52 8.87
N GLU A 277 -14.37 -18.55 8.16
CA GLU A 277 -15.40 -19.47 8.67
C GLU A 277 -14.87 -20.34 9.83
N PHE A 278 -13.62 -20.80 9.75
CA PHE A 278 -12.99 -21.58 10.82
C PHE A 278 -12.85 -20.78 12.12
N ASN A 279 -12.44 -19.51 12.05
CA ASN A 279 -12.30 -18.67 13.25
C ASN A 279 -13.63 -18.19 13.84
N LYS A 280 -14.69 -18.04 13.03
CA LYS A 280 -16.05 -17.79 13.55
C LYS A 280 -16.64 -19.00 14.27
N SER A 281 -16.23 -20.22 13.90
CA SER A 281 -16.67 -21.44 14.57
C SER A 281 -16.01 -21.62 15.95
N ASN A 282 -14.72 -21.26 16.09
CA ASN A 282 -13.98 -21.40 17.35
C ASN A 282 -14.24 -20.27 18.38
N GLN A 283 -14.91 -19.20 17.99
CA GLN A 283 -15.34 -18.15 18.93
C GLN A 283 -16.65 -18.47 19.68
N LYS A 284 -17.32 -19.58 19.35
CA LYS A 284 -18.55 -20.00 20.04
C LYS A 284 -18.34 -20.95 21.23
N ASP A 285 -17.12 -21.46 21.41
CA ASP A 285 -16.79 -22.45 22.44
C ASP A 285 -15.75 -21.96 23.47
N ILE A 286 -15.72 -20.65 23.76
CA ILE A 286 -15.02 -20.06 24.93
C ILE A 286 -16.00 -19.21 25.74
#